data_AF-A0A554KAB4-F1
#
_entry.id   AF-A0A554KAB4-F1
#
_cell.length_a   1.000
_cell.length_b   1.000
_cell.length_c   1.000
_cell.angle_alpha   90.00
_cell.angle_beta   90.00
_cell.angle_gamma   90.00
#
_symmetry.space_group_name_H-M   'P 1'
#
loop_
_entity.id
_entity.type
_entity.pdbx_description
1 polymer ?
#
loop_
_entity_poly.entity_id
_entity_poly.type
_entity_poly.pdbx_seq_one_letter_code
_entity_poly.pdbx_strand_id
1 'polypeptide(L)'
;MRISTMESYDTDQSTHIRTGLRSLSPLQRRVLPRLMTRTERVLLVFFISALLVSGGYAIFALINIYSITIPAEGGSYREGIIGIPRFINPLLANSDADRDLARMVYTGLLRHNGKGALVESLAERYEISDDGLVYTFYIRPDA
;
A
#
# COMPACT_ATOMS: atom_id res chain seq x y z
N MET A 1 -61.50 -9.49 -12.89
CA MET A 1 -60.06 -9.68 -13.24
C MET A 1 -59.33 -9.97 -11.94
N ARG A 2 -58.92 -11.22 -11.71
CA ARG A 2 -58.20 -11.70 -10.52
C ARG A 2 -56.72 -11.33 -10.62
N ILE A 3 -56.15 -10.73 -9.57
CA ILE A 3 -54.72 -10.82 -9.22
C ILE A 3 -54.67 -10.64 -7.68
N SER A 4 -54.74 -11.75 -6.94
CA SER A 4 -53.61 -12.46 -6.29
C SER A 4 -53.00 -11.72 -5.11
N THR A 5 -53.43 -12.20 -3.95
CA THR A 5 -52.97 -12.02 -2.58
C THR A 5 -51.46 -12.12 -2.47
N MET A 6 -50.85 -11.12 -1.84
CA MET A 6 -49.45 -11.17 -1.42
C MET A 6 -49.42 -11.87 -0.06
N GLU A 7 -49.32 -13.19 -0.13
CA GLU A 7 -49.18 -14.08 1.02
C GLU A 7 -47.80 -13.84 1.66
N SER A 8 -47.83 -13.59 2.96
CA SER A 8 -46.69 -13.44 3.84
C SER A 8 -45.75 -14.64 3.70
N TYR A 9 -44.56 -14.41 3.12
CA TYR A 9 -43.50 -15.42 3.14
C TYR A 9 -42.90 -15.43 4.54
N ASP A 10 -43.25 -16.52 5.22
CA ASP A 10 -43.08 -16.79 6.62
C ASP A 10 -41.61 -16.81 7.05
N THR A 11 -41.44 -16.37 8.29
CA THR A 11 -40.21 -16.31 9.06
C THR A 11 -39.88 -17.73 9.53
N ASP A 12 -39.42 -18.62 8.64
CA ASP A 12 -39.09 -20.01 9.04
C ASP A 12 -37.79 -20.55 8.41
N GLN A 13 -36.71 -19.79 8.51
CA GLN A 13 -35.35 -20.32 8.24
C GLN A 13 -34.35 -20.13 9.38
N SER A 14 -34.75 -19.54 10.51
CA SER A 14 -33.83 -19.32 11.64
C SER A 14 -33.70 -20.51 12.60
N THR A 15 -34.50 -21.56 12.41
CA THR A 15 -34.72 -22.61 13.41
C THR A 15 -33.85 -23.87 13.22
N HIS A 16 -33.12 -24.00 12.11
CA HIS A 16 -32.32 -25.21 11.82
C HIS A 16 -30.81 -25.09 12.06
N ILE A 17 -30.28 -23.90 12.35
CA ILE A 17 -28.83 -23.70 12.57
C ILE A 17 -28.43 -23.89 14.06
N ARG A 18 -29.40 -23.94 14.99
CA ARG A 18 -29.14 -24.01 16.44
C ARG A 18 -29.00 -25.42 17.01
N THR A 19 -29.14 -26.47 16.20
CA THR A 19 -29.27 -27.86 16.68
C THR A 19 -28.06 -28.74 16.34
N GLY A 20 -26.87 -28.14 16.15
CA GLY A 20 -25.62 -28.87 15.91
C GLY A 20 -24.64 -28.90 17.09
N LEU A 21 -24.83 -28.08 18.13
CA LEU A 21 -23.81 -27.89 19.18
C LEU A 21 -24.22 -28.36 20.59
N ARG A 22 -25.28 -29.16 20.73
CA ARG A 22 -25.77 -29.64 22.05
C ARG A 22 -25.45 -31.10 22.40
N SER A 23 -24.67 -31.83 21.59
CA SER A 23 -24.38 -33.24 21.86
C SER A 23 -23.07 -33.52 22.61
N LEU A 24 -22.28 -32.50 22.98
CA LEU A 24 -21.11 -32.74 23.82
C LEU A 24 -21.50 -32.75 25.30
N SER A 25 -21.82 -33.94 25.78
CA SER A 25 -22.13 -34.19 27.20
C SER A 25 -20.98 -33.75 28.13
N PRO A 26 -21.27 -33.26 29.35
CA PRO A 26 -20.25 -32.79 30.30
C PRO A 26 -19.29 -33.91 30.75
N LEU A 27 -19.69 -35.18 30.58
CA LEU A 27 -18.86 -36.35 30.86
C LEU A 27 -17.77 -36.57 29.80
N GLN A 28 -17.98 -36.14 28.55
CA GLN A 28 -17.02 -36.30 27.46
C GLN A 28 -15.84 -35.30 27.55
N ARG A 29 -16.06 -34.12 28.15
CA ARG A 29 -15.01 -33.13 28.48
C ARG A 29 -13.97 -33.65 29.49
N ARG A 30 -14.33 -34.66 30.29
CA ARG A 30 -13.45 -35.19 31.36
C ARG A 30 -12.59 -36.38 30.91
N VAL A 31 -12.93 -37.02 29.79
CA VAL A 31 -12.19 -38.19 29.24
C VAL A 31 -11.27 -37.81 28.08
N LEU A 32 -11.44 -36.62 27.49
CA LEU A 32 -10.66 -36.16 26.34
C LEU A 32 -9.13 -36.17 26.56
N PRO A 33 -8.56 -35.78 27.72
CA PRO A 33 -7.10 -35.85 27.90
C PRO A 33 -6.59 -37.26 28.25
N ARG A 34 -7.47 -38.27 28.41
CA ARG A 34 -7.12 -39.64 28.81
C ARG A 34 -7.38 -40.70 27.74
N LEU A 35 -7.98 -40.34 26.60
CA LEU A 35 -8.17 -41.24 25.45
C LEU A 35 -7.17 -41.00 24.31
N MET A 36 -6.39 -39.90 24.35
CA MET A 36 -5.37 -39.63 23.34
C MET A 36 -4.01 -40.18 23.75
N THR A 37 -3.51 -41.10 22.94
CA THR A 37 -2.16 -41.64 23.04
C THR A 37 -1.14 -40.50 22.88
N ARG A 38 0.05 -40.58 23.51
CA ARG A 38 1.07 -39.50 23.49
C ARG A 38 1.40 -39.00 22.07
N THR A 39 1.30 -39.88 21.09
CA THR A 39 1.49 -39.61 19.65
C THR A 39 0.43 -38.69 19.05
N GLU A 40 -0.84 -38.88 19.39
CA GLU A 40 -1.97 -38.09 18.87
C GLU A 40 -1.90 -36.64 19.34
N ARG A 41 -1.51 -36.42 20.60
CA ARG A 41 -1.33 -35.07 21.15
C ARG A 41 -0.18 -34.33 20.45
N VAL A 42 0.91 -35.02 20.11
CA VAL A 42 2.04 -34.44 19.37
C VAL A 42 1.62 -34.10 17.93
N LEU A 43 0.89 -35.00 17.24
CA LEU A 43 0.35 -34.73 15.91
C LEU A 43 -0.60 -33.53 15.90
N LEU A 44 -1.50 -33.44 16.87
CA LEU A 44 -2.44 -32.33 16.99
C LEU A 44 -1.71 -31.00 17.18
N VAL A 45 -0.71 -30.95 18.08
CA VAL A 45 0.11 -29.74 18.27
C VAL A 45 0.89 -29.39 17.00
N PHE A 46 1.45 -30.39 16.32
CA PHE A 46 2.14 -30.19 15.04
C PHE A 46 1.22 -29.56 13.99
N PHE A 47 0.03 -30.12 13.75
CA PHE A 47 -0.91 -29.58 12.76
C PHE A 47 -1.41 -28.18 13.13
N ILE A 48 -1.68 -27.92 14.41
CA ILE A 48 -2.05 -26.57 14.87
C ILE A 48 -0.91 -25.59 14.62
N SER A 49 0.33 -25.96 14.95
CA SER A 49 1.49 -25.11 14.71
C SER A 49 1.72 -24.84 13.23
N ALA A 50 1.59 -25.86 12.38
CA ALA A 50 1.72 -25.74 10.93
C ALA A 50 0.63 -24.83 10.35
N LEU A 51 -0.61 -24.95 10.84
CA LEU A 51 -1.72 -24.09 10.44
C LEU A 51 -1.49 -22.63 10.85
N LEU A 52 -1.00 -22.38 12.06
CA LEU A 52 -0.69 -21.02 12.52
C LEU A 52 0.45 -20.39 11.71
N VAL A 53 1.52 -21.14 11.43
CA VAL A 53 2.65 -20.67 10.62
C VAL A 53 2.20 -20.40 9.18
N SER A 54 1.48 -21.33 8.57
CA SER A 54 0.98 -21.19 7.21
C SER A 54 -0.03 -20.05 7.09
N GLY A 55 -0.96 -19.92 8.03
CA GLY A 55 -1.92 -18.83 8.08
C GLY A 55 -1.26 -17.47 8.28
N GLY A 56 -0.29 -17.38 9.20
CA GLY A 56 0.49 -16.17 9.42
C GLY A 56 1.28 -15.76 8.18
N TYR A 57 1.91 -16.72 7.50
CA TYR A 57 2.60 -16.48 6.24
C TYR A 57 1.65 -16.00 5.14
N ALA A 58 0.48 -16.62 5.00
CA ALA A 58 -0.52 -16.20 4.02
C ALA A 58 -1.01 -14.76 4.27
N ILE A 59 -1.29 -14.40 5.53
CA ILE A 59 -1.66 -13.04 5.91
C ILE A 59 -0.51 -12.06 5.61
N PHE A 60 0.72 -12.40 5.96
CA PHE A 60 1.88 -11.56 5.66
C PHE A 60 2.05 -11.35 4.16
N ALA A 61 1.92 -12.40 3.35
CA ALA A 61 1.98 -12.31 1.90
C ALA A 61 0.87 -11.42 1.33
N LEU A 62 -0.36 -11.56 1.83
CA LEU A 62 -1.48 -10.69 1.46
C LEU A 62 -1.19 -9.22 1.79
N ILE A 63 -0.66 -8.93 2.98
CA ILE A 63 -0.31 -7.56 3.37
C ILE A 63 0.71 -6.98 2.39
N ASN A 64 1.79 -7.70 2.06
CA ASN A 64 2.82 -7.19 1.16
C ASN A 64 2.33 -6.99 -0.28
N ILE A 65 1.37 -7.80 -0.75
CA ILE A 65 0.82 -7.67 -2.10
C ILE A 65 -0.14 -6.47 -2.20
N TYR A 66 -0.93 -6.21 -1.15
CA TYR A 66 -1.99 -5.20 -1.18
C TYR A 66 -1.64 -3.90 -0.46
N SER A 67 -0.50 -3.82 0.24
CA SER A 67 -0.04 -2.58 0.87
C SER A 67 0.56 -1.63 -0.16
N ILE A 68 0.03 -0.42 -0.22
CA ILE A 68 0.66 0.69 -0.92
C ILE A 68 1.51 1.51 0.06
N THR A 69 2.71 1.90 -0.36
CA THR A 69 3.52 2.83 0.44
C THR A 69 2.99 4.23 0.23
N ILE A 70 2.43 4.83 1.27
CA ILE A 70 2.06 6.25 1.28
C ILE A 70 3.18 7.05 1.95
N PRO A 71 3.52 8.26 1.46
CA PRO A 71 4.42 9.15 2.18
C PRO A 71 3.87 9.44 3.57
N ALA A 72 4.75 9.52 4.57
CA ALA A 72 4.38 10.06 5.87
C ALA A 72 4.02 11.55 5.70
N GLU A 73 2.98 12.02 6.38
CA GLU A 73 2.63 13.43 6.35
C GLU A 73 3.62 14.26 7.19
N GLY A 74 4.13 15.33 6.58
CA GLY A 74 5.09 16.23 7.21
C GLY A 74 6.48 15.63 7.37
N GLY A 75 7.27 16.25 8.25
CA GLY A 75 8.67 15.91 8.49
C GLY A 75 9.61 17.07 8.17
N SER A 76 10.87 16.91 8.57
CA SER A 76 11.94 17.87 8.26
C SER A 76 13.02 17.17 7.47
N TYR A 77 13.32 17.68 6.28
CA TYR A 77 14.50 17.28 5.52
C TYR A 77 15.69 18.12 5.96
N ARG A 78 16.77 17.48 6.41
CA ARG A 78 18.02 18.14 6.81
C ARG A 78 19.18 17.49 6.07
N GLU A 79 19.82 18.28 5.23
CA GLU A 79 20.99 17.89 4.46
C GLU A 79 22.18 18.79 4.84
N GLY A 80 23.38 18.22 4.84
CA GLY A 80 24.62 18.96 5.02
C GLY A 80 25.20 19.33 3.67
N ILE A 81 25.51 20.61 3.48
CA ILE A 81 26.15 21.11 2.26
C ILE A 81 27.58 21.56 2.57
N ILE A 82 28.49 21.37 1.61
CA ILE A 82 29.87 21.85 1.72
C ILE A 82 29.93 23.25 1.10
N GLY A 83 30.32 24.24 1.91
CA GLY A 83 30.39 25.64 1.51
C GLY A 83 29.24 26.49 2.05
N ILE A 84 29.25 27.78 1.72
CA ILE A 84 28.24 28.75 2.17
C ILE A 84 27.51 29.27 0.93
N PRO A 85 26.20 28.99 0.76
CA PRO A 85 25.43 29.54 -0.35
C PRO A 85 25.28 31.06 -0.15
N ARG A 86 25.56 31.82 -1.20
CA ARG A 86 25.47 33.29 -1.25
C ARG A 86 24.37 33.78 -2.18
N PHE A 87 23.98 32.99 -3.18
CA PHE A 87 23.02 33.39 -4.20
C PHE A 87 21.95 32.32 -4.39
N ILE A 88 20.71 32.67 -4.05
CA ILE A 88 19.52 31.85 -4.32
C ILE A 88 19.06 32.03 -5.78
N ASN A 89 19.43 33.15 -6.41
CA ASN A 89 19.05 33.45 -7.77
C ASN A 89 19.74 32.48 -8.76
N PRO A 90 18.99 31.68 -9.55
CA PRO A 90 19.57 30.71 -10.46
C PRO A 90 20.46 31.34 -11.54
N LEU A 91 20.28 32.63 -11.85
CA LEU A 91 21.14 33.35 -12.80
C LEU A 91 22.52 33.69 -12.23
N LEU A 92 22.66 33.69 -10.90
CA LEU A 92 23.91 34.04 -10.19
C LEU A 92 24.52 32.84 -9.44
N ALA A 93 23.80 31.71 -9.38
CA ALA A 93 24.20 30.51 -8.67
C ALA A 93 25.38 29.81 -9.36
N ASN A 94 26.59 30.08 -8.87
CA ASN A 94 27.82 29.57 -9.46
C ASN A 94 28.44 28.41 -8.67
N SER A 95 28.34 28.42 -7.34
CA SER A 95 28.83 27.31 -6.51
C SER A 95 27.81 26.17 -6.45
N ASP A 96 28.27 24.97 -6.10
CA ASP A 96 27.38 23.81 -5.96
C ASP A 96 26.33 24.05 -4.86
N ALA A 97 26.74 24.63 -3.73
CA ALA A 97 25.84 25.04 -2.65
C ALA A 97 24.76 26.03 -3.11
N ASP A 98 25.11 27.01 -3.96
CA ASP A 98 24.13 27.95 -4.53
C ASP A 98 23.14 27.23 -5.45
N ARG A 99 23.64 26.33 -6.31
CA ARG A 99 22.81 25.61 -7.30
C ARG A 99 21.85 24.65 -6.62
N ASP A 100 22.31 23.95 -5.58
CA ASP A 100 21.47 23.01 -4.82
C ASP A 100 20.33 23.76 -4.12
N LEU A 101 20.64 24.89 -3.48
CA LEU A 101 19.62 25.73 -2.85
C LEU A 101 18.68 26.37 -3.89
N ALA A 102 19.22 26.88 -5.00
CA ALA A 102 18.39 27.43 -6.08
C ALA A 102 17.43 26.38 -6.68
N ARG A 103 17.86 25.12 -6.83
CA ARG A 103 16.99 24.01 -7.30
C ARG A 103 15.90 23.61 -6.30
N MET A 104 16.06 23.89 -5.01
CA MET A 104 14.99 23.70 -4.02
C MET A 104 13.92 24.78 -4.11
N VAL A 105 14.29 25.99 -4.55
CA VAL A 105 13.38 27.15 -4.63
C VAL A 105 12.74 27.28 -6.02
N TYR A 106 13.48 26.95 -7.08
CA TYR A 106 13.06 27.11 -8.47
C TYR A 106 13.02 25.76 -9.19
N THR A 107 12.03 25.60 -10.06
CA THR A 107 11.88 24.43 -10.94
C THR A 107 12.02 24.84 -12.40
N GLY A 108 12.74 24.02 -13.18
CA GLY A 108 12.89 24.19 -14.62
C GLY A 108 11.76 23.52 -15.42
N LEU A 109 11.73 23.75 -16.73
CA LEU A 109 10.79 23.08 -17.64
C LEU A 109 10.96 21.56 -17.61
N LEU A 110 12.22 21.10 -17.59
CA LEU A 110 12.65 19.72 -17.46
C LEU A 110 13.56 19.56 -16.23
N ARG A 111 13.71 18.33 -15.74
CA ARG A 111 14.66 17.97 -14.68
C ARG A 111 15.37 16.67 -15.00
N HIS A 112 16.50 16.41 -14.35
CA HIS A 112 17.15 15.10 -14.43
C HIS A 112 16.47 14.07 -13.52
N ASN A 113 16.34 12.83 -13.99
CA ASN A 113 15.79 11.72 -13.20
C ASN A 113 16.81 10.98 -12.33
N GLY A 114 18.02 11.53 -12.17
CA GLY A 114 19.14 10.88 -11.45
C GLY A 114 19.84 9.74 -12.22
N LYS A 115 19.32 9.33 -13.38
CA LYS A 115 19.91 8.32 -14.27
C LYS A 115 20.48 8.94 -15.57
N GLY A 116 20.65 10.26 -15.57
CA GLY A 116 21.16 11.02 -16.72
C GLY A 116 20.10 11.39 -17.77
N ALA A 117 18.87 10.89 -17.68
CA ALA A 117 17.81 11.28 -18.61
C ALA A 117 17.08 12.54 -18.12
N LEU A 118 16.65 13.36 -19.08
CA LEU A 118 15.75 14.49 -18.84
C LEU A 118 14.30 13.96 -18.81
N VAL A 119 13.55 14.44 -17.82
CA VAL A 119 12.13 14.17 -17.65
C VAL A 119 11.38 15.47 -17.40
N GLU A 120 10.11 15.47 -17.72
CA GLU A 120 9.22 16.62 -17.60
C GLU A 120 9.07 17.05 -16.13
N SER A 121 9.18 18.37 -15.89
CA SER A 121 9.00 18.97 -14.58
C SER A 121 7.87 19.99 -14.62
N LEU A 122 8.16 21.28 -14.83
CA LEU A 122 7.12 22.30 -15.00
C LEU A 122 6.31 22.13 -16.28
N ALA A 123 6.98 21.63 -17.33
CA ALA A 123 6.29 21.24 -18.55
C ALA A 123 5.52 19.93 -18.33
N GLU A 124 4.36 19.81 -18.96
CA GLU A 124 3.59 18.58 -19.09
C GLU A 124 4.16 17.72 -20.23
N ARG A 125 4.51 18.36 -21.34
CA ARG A 125 5.12 17.77 -22.54
C ARG A 125 5.84 18.84 -23.35
N TYR A 126 6.64 18.39 -24.31
CA TYR A 126 7.28 19.28 -25.27
C TYR A 126 7.36 18.64 -26.65
N GLU A 127 7.40 19.49 -27.67
CA GLU A 127 7.53 19.12 -29.07
C GLU A 127 8.76 19.81 -29.65
N ILE A 128 9.48 19.10 -30.51
CA ILE A 128 10.62 19.62 -31.24
C ILE A 128 10.24 19.59 -32.72
N SER A 129 10.43 20.70 -33.44
CA SER A 129 10.22 20.76 -34.89
C SER A 129 11.16 19.81 -35.64
N ASP A 130 10.78 19.44 -36.87
CA ASP A 130 11.56 18.54 -37.72
C ASP A 130 12.98 19.04 -38.01
N ASP A 131 13.18 20.36 -38.01
CA ASP A 131 14.48 21.00 -38.19
C ASP A 131 15.29 21.15 -36.89
N GLY A 132 14.70 20.82 -35.74
CA GLY A 132 15.34 20.89 -34.43
C GLY A 132 15.58 22.31 -33.90
N LEU A 133 14.95 23.33 -34.49
CA LEU A 133 15.16 24.74 -34.12
C LEU A 133 14.06 25.32 -33.23
N VAL A 134 12.87 24.73 -33.26
CA VAL A 134 11.71 25.18 -32.49
C VAL A 134 11.37 24.16 -31.43
N TYR A 135 11.33 24.62 -30.19
CA TYR A 135 10.95 23.82 -29.02
C TYR A 135 9.69 24.42 -28.42
N THR A 136 8.60 23.67 -28.46
CA THR A 136 7.31 24.08 -27.90
C THR A 136 7.09 23.34 -26.61
N PHE A 137 7.02 24.05 -25.48
CA PHE A 137 6.73 23.48 -24.18
C PHE A 137 5.29 23.79 -23.77
N TYR A 138 4.56 22.76 -23.32
CA TYR A 138 3.22 22.91 -22.77
C TYR A 138 3.34 22.85 -21.25
N ILE A 139 2.98 23.93 -20.55
CA ILE A 139 3.09 24.04 -19.09
C ILE A 139 1.91 23.33 -18.43
N ARG A 140 2.16 22.68 -17.29
CA ARG A 140 1.11 22.05 -16.49
C ARG A 140 0.06 23.10 -16.06
N PRO A 141 -1.24 22.77 -16.07
CA PRO A 141 -2.30 23.70 -15.68
C PRO A 141 -2.29 24.06 -14.20
N ASP A 142 -1.65 23.23 -13.35
CA ASP A 142 -1.52 23.36 -11.90
C ASP A 142 -0.10 23.78 -11.47
N ALA A 143 0.71 24.25 -12.41
CA ALA A 143 2.07 24.76 -12.18
C ALA A 143 2.13 25.98 -11.26
#